data_AF-A0A2D6IWR0-F1
#
_entry.id   AF-A0A2D6IWR0-F1
#
_cell.length_a   1.000
_cell.length_b   1.000
_cell.length_c   1.000
_cell.angle_alpha   90.00
_cell.angle_beta   90.00
_cell.angle_gamma   90.00
#
_symmetry.space_group_name_H-M   'P 1'
#
loop_
_entity.id
_entity.type
_entity.pdbx_description
1 polymer ?
#
loop_
_entity_poly.entity_id
_entity_poly.type
_entity_poly.pdbx_seq_one_letter_code
_entity_poly.pdbx_strand_id
1 'polypeptide(L)'
;MLRTRPASIQVSAAVIVLLIGVLVYLLDRPSASVYLIPNSWSLGAGMPPVFGAIGDHLPTFAHTFAFTLFTSALLEPWRWSAITACAGWWVVGSLFEIAQSDPLATTIAERVPGWFADWPILDNVPGYFIAGHFDFPDLVSIGIGAVCAFVVIRLSQDRSSVVEHDV
;
A
#
# COMPACT_ATOMS: atom_id res chain seq x y z
N MET A 1 -12.11 -27.34 12.03
CA MET A 1 -12.04 -26.01 12.67
C MET A 1 -11.81 -24.96 11.58
N LEU A 2 -12.88 -24.33 11.08
CA LEU A 2 -12.81 -23.30 10.03
C LEU A 2 -12.92 -21.92 10.69
N ARG A 3 -11.76 -21.32 11.00
CA ARG A 3 -11.61 -19.98 11.60
C ARG A 3 -11.64 -18.87 10.54
N THR A 4 -12.52 -18.98 9.53
CA THR A 4 -12.33 -18.30 8.23
C THR A 4 -12.98 -16.92 8.10
N ARG A 5 -13.89 -16.54 8.99
CA ARG A 5 -14.70 -15.33 8.82
C ARG A 5 -13.94 -13.99 8.93
N PRO A 6 -13.09 -13.73 9.94
CA PRO A 6 -12.44 -12.43 10.08
C PRO A 6 -11.42 -12.17 8.96
N ALA A 7 -10.63 -13.19 8.60
CA ALA A 7 -9.64 -13.11 7.53
C ALA A 7 -10.27 -12.81 6.17
N SER A 8 -11.42 -13.42 5.83
CA SER A 8 -12.07 -13.18 4.52
C SER A 8 -12.53 -11.73 4.31
N ILE A 9 -13.01 -11.06 5.36
CA ILE A 9 -13.44 -9.66 5.29
C ILE A 9 -12.22 -8.75 5.08
N GLN A 10 -11.15 -8.97 5.86
CA GLN A 10 -9.90 -8.22 5.74
C GLN A 10 -9.28 -8.38 4.36
N VAL A 11 -9.16 -9.62 3.86
CA VAL A 11 -8.62 -9.92 2.53
C VAL A 11 -9.46 -9.28 1.42
N SER A 12 -10.78 -9.40 1.48
CA SER A 12 -11.66 -8.82 0.45
C SER A 12 -11.57 -7.30 0.41
N ALA A 13 -11.58 -6.65 1.58
CA ALA A 13 -11.43 -5.20 1.68
C ALA A 13 -10.06 -4.73 1.15
N ALA A 14 -8.98 -5.44 1.49
CA ALA A 14 -7.63 -5.15 1.00
C ALA A 14 -7.56 -5.24 -0.54
N VAL A 15 -8.10 -6.32 -1.12
CA VAL A 15 -8.12 -6.53 -2.57
C VAL A 15 -8.91 -5.42 -3.28
N ILE A 16 -10.10 -5.07 -2.78
CA ILE A 16 -10.93 -4.02 -3.39
C ILE A 16 -10.18 -2.67 -3.40
N VAL A 17 -9.56 -2.29 -2.28
CA VAL A 17 -8.82 -1.02 -2.17
C VAL A 17 -7.57 -1.02 -3.05
N LEU A 18 -6.84 -2.13 -3.16
CA LEU A 18 -5.72 -2.24 -4.09
C LEU A 18 -6.16 -2.13 -5.55
N LEU A 19 -7.28 -2.73 -5.93
CA LEU A 19 -7.82 -2.59 -7.29
C LEU A 19 -8.16 -1.12 -7.60
N ILE A 20 -8.70 -0.37 -6.62
CA ILE A 20 -8.90 1.08 -6.77
C ILE A 20 -7.54 1.78 -6.97
N GLY A 21 -6.51 1.44 -6.19
CA GLY A 21 -5.16 1.96 -6.37
C GLY A 21 -4.59 1.67 -7.76
N VAL A 22 -4.76 0.45 -8.28
CA VAL A 22 -4.37 0.08 -9.65
C VAL A 22 -5.09 0.94 -10.69
N LEU A 23 -6.38 1.24 -10.50
CA LEU A 23 -7.11 2.14 -11.40
C LEU A 23 -6.52 3.55 -11.43
N VAL A 24 -6.04 4.08 -10.29
CA VAL A 24 -5.34 5.37 -10.26
C VAL A 24 -4.09 5.33 -11.15
N TYR A 25 -3.29 4.27 -11.05
CA TYR A 25 -2.10 4.12 -11.89
C TYR A 25 -2.43 4.00 -13.39
N LEU A 26 -3.52 3.31 -13.74
CA LEU A 26 -3.92 3.13 -15.14
C LEU A 26 -4.51 4.40 -15.76
N LEU A 27 -5.24 5.20 -14.98
CA LEU A 27 -6.06 6.30 -15.49
C LEU A 27 -5.41 7.68 -15.32
N ASP A 28 -4.60 7.89 -14.28
CA ASP A 28 -4.11 9.23 -13.92
C ASP A 28 -2.59 9.35 -13.97
N ARG A 29 -1.83 8.24 -13.84
CA ARG A 29 -0.36 8.30 -13.84
C ARG A 29 0.22 8.18 -15.26
N PRO A 30 1.29 8.94 -15.57
CA PRO A 30 2.01 8.79 -16.83
C PRO A 30 2.59 7.38 -16.98
N SER A 31 2.53 6.80 -18.18
CA SER A 31 3.09 5.46 -18.46
C SER A 31 4.56 5.31 -18.07
N ALA A 32 5.33 6.40 -18.20
CA ALA A 32 6.76 6.42 -17.86
C ALA A 32 7.05 6.26 -16.36
N SER A 33 6.07 6.51 -15.47
CA SER A 33 6.24 6.36 -14.03
C SER A 33 5.65 5.06 -13.47
N VAL A 34 5.11 4.18 -14.33
CA VAL A 34 4.47 2.93 -13.91
C VAL A 34 5.22 1.72 -14.47
N TYR A 35 6.21 1.24 -13.71
CA TYR A 35 7.17 0.23 -14.17
C TYR A 35 6.55 -1.12 -14.61
N LEU A 36 5.54 -1.62 -13.88
CA LEU A 36 4.97 -2.95 -14.13
C LEU A 36 3.80 -2.95 -15.14
N ILE A 37 3.36 -1.78 -15.61
CA ILE A 37 2.21 -1.67 -16.51
C ILE A 37 2.71 -1.38 -17.93
N PRO A 38 2.39 -2.21 -18.93
CA PRO A 38 2.75 -1.93 -20.31
C PRO A 38 2.21 -0.57 -20.77
N ASN A 39 3.01 0.18 -21.51
CA ASN A 39 2.62 1.50 -22.04
C ASN A 39 1.28 1.47 -22.82
N SER A 40 0.93 0.33 -23.44
CA SER A 40 -0.33 0.13 -24.15
C SER A 40 -1.58 0.13 -23.26
N TRP A 41 -1.43 -0.04 -21.95
CA TRP A 41 -2.53 -0.10 -20.99
C TRP A 41 -2.68 1.18 -20.16
N SER A 42 -1.68 2.06 -20.21
CA SER A 42 -1.73 3.36 -19.55
C SER A 42 -2.60 4.33 -20.34
N LEU A 43 -3.75 4.68 -19.79
CA LEU A 43 -4.73 5.58 -20.41
C LEU A 43 -4.58 7.04 -19.97
N GLY A 44 -3.71 7.31 -18.99
CA GLY A 44 -3.50 8.67 -18.45
C GLY A 44 -2.78 9.65 -19.38
N ALA A 45 -2.18 9.18 -20.47
CA ALA A 45 -1.52 10.05 -21.44
C ALA A 45 -2.55 10.74 -22.35
N GLY A 46 -2.87 12.01 -22.07
CA GLY A 46 -3.69 12.85 -22.92
C GLY A 46 -5.17 12.96 -22.55
N MET A 47 -5.60 12.37 -21.42
CA MET A 47 -6.92 12.58 -20.84
C MET A 47 -6.81 13.38 -19.53
N PRO A 48 -7.83 14.16 -19.15
CA PRO A 48 -7.90 14.77 -17.83
C PRO A 48 -7.86 13.69 -16.74
N PRO A 49 -7.18 13.93 -15.61
CA PRO A 49 -7.11 12.96 -14.51
C PRO A 49 -8.51 12.71 -13.94
N VAL A 50 -8.85 11.43 -13.72
CA VAL A 50 -10.14 10.96 -13.23
C VAL A 50 -10.25 11.15 -11.71
N PHE A 51 -9.17 10.90 -10.98
CA PHE A 51 -9.07 11.07 -9.53
C PHE A 51 -8.51 12.44 -9.14
N GLY A 52 -7.77 13.08 -10.04
CA GLY A 52 -7.21 14.42 -9.82
C GLY A 52 -6.24 14.44 -8.64
N ALA A 53 -6.27 15.51 -7.84
CA ALA A 53 -5.36 15.69 -6.70
C ALA A 53 -5.47 14.59 -5.62
N ILE A 54 -6.60 13.89 -5.53
CA ILE A 54 -6.74 12.76 -4.59
C ILE A 54 -5.92 11.56 -5.07
N GLY A 55 -5.78 11.40 -6.40
CA GLY A 55 -4.98 10.35 -7.02
C GLY A 55 -3.49 10.42 -6.65
N ASP A 56 -3.02 11.57 -6.17
CA ASP A 56 -1.63 11.71 -5.75
C ASP A 56 -1.32 10.89 -4.49
N HIS A 57 -2.26 10.87 -3.53
CA HIS A 57 -2.06 10.26 -2.21
C HIS A 57 -2.86 8.97 -1.99
N LEU A 58 -3.84 8.69 -2.85
CA LEU A 58 -4.70 7.52 -2.75
C LEU A 58 -3.93 6.18 -2.84
N PRO A 59 -2.90 6.01 -3.69
CA PRO A 59 -2.07 4.81 -3.69
C PRO A 59 -1.37 4.58 -2.34
N THR A 60 -0.85 5.64 -1.71
CA THR A 60 -0.16 5.55 -0.41
C THR A 60 -1.11 5.08 0.70
N PHE A 61 -2.32 5.65 0.75
CA PHE A 61 -3.40 5.16 1.62
C PHE A 61 -3.69 3.68 1.34
N ALA A 62 -3.88 3.32 0.06
CA ALA A 62 -4.28 1.98 -0.35
C ALA A 62 -3.25 0.92 0.05
N HIS A 63 -1.95 1.21 -0.12
CA HIS A 63 -0.86 0.32 0.28
C HIS A 63 -0.86 0.11 1.80
N THR A 64 -0.84 1.19 2.59
CA THR A 64 -0.81 1.06 4.06
C THR A 64 -2.05 0.32 4.57
N PHE A 65 -3.23 0.65 4.05
CA PHE A 65 -4.47 -0.02 4.42
C PHE A 65 -4.43 -1.51 4.08
N ALA A 66 -4.16 -1.86 2.82
CA ALA A 66 -4.23 -3.23 2.34
C ALA A 66 -3.16 -4.12 2.97
N PHE A 67 -1.92 -3.65 3.06
CA PHE A 67 -0.84 -4.45 3.66
C PHE A 67 -1.04 -4.67 5.16
N THR A 68 -1.61 -3.70 5.87
CA THR A 68 -2.01 -3.88 7.27
C THR A 68 -3.06 -4.98 7.40
N LEU A 69 -4.10 -4.96 6.56
CA LEU A 69 -5.15 -5.99 6.57
C LEU A 69 -4.61 -7.37 6.20
N PHE A 70 -3.78 -7.48 5.16
CA PHE A 70 -3.15 -8.76 4.80
C PHE A 70 -2.25 -9.29 5.90
N THR A 71 -1.46 -8.42 6.53
CA THR A 71 -0.57 -8.80 7.63
C THR A 71 -1.36 -9.30 8.84
N SER A 72 -2.43 -8.59 9.19
CA SER A 72 -3.37 -9.01 10.25
C SER A 72 -4.00 -10.37 9.94
N ALA A 73 -4.51 -10.55 8.72
CA ALA A 73 -5.16 -11.79 8.30
C ALA A 73 -4.18 -12.99 8.25
N LEU A 74 -2.93 -12.76 7.82
CA LEU A 74 -1.92 -13.81 7.69
C LEU A 74 -1.27 -14.18 9.05
N LEU A 75 -1.04 -13.18 9.91
CA LEU A 75 -0.37 -13.36 11.21
C LEU A 75 -1.35 -13.59 12.37
N GLU A 76 -2.65 -13.74 12.10
CA GLU A 76 -3.67 -14.10 13.09
C GLU A 76 -3.27 -15.32 13.97
N PRO A 77 -2.64 -16.39 13.44
CA PRO A 77 -2.20 -17.51 14.26
C PRO A 77 -1.14 -17.14 15.32
N TRP A 78 -0.35 -16.10 15.08
CA TRP A 78 0.74 -15.66 15.95
C TRP A 78 0.35 -14.59 16.97
N ARG A 79 -0.96 -14.30 17.12
CA ARG A 79 -1.51 -13.33 18.10
C ARG A 79 -0.92 -11.92 17.98
N TRP A 80 -0.51 -11.52 16.79
CA TRP A 80 -0.11 -10.14 16.54
C TRP A 80 -1.29 -9.21 16.82
N SER A 81 -1.03 -8.13 17.56
CA SER A 81 -2.08 -7.15 17.83
C SER A 81 -2.36 -6.33 16.57
N ALA A 82 -3.61 -5.92 16.38
CA ALA A 82 -3.98 -5.00 15.30
C ALA A 82 -3.12 -3.72 15.35
N ILE A 83 -2.79 -3.24 16.56
CA ILE A 83 -1.92 -2.09 16.78
C ILE A 83 -0.53 -2.34 16.21
N THR A 84 0.05 -3.53 16.43
CA THR A 84 1.38 -3.87 15.92
C THR A 84 1.41 -3.88 14.40
N ALA A 85 0.39 -4.45 13.74
CA ALA A 85 0.30 -4.45 12.28
C ALA A 85 0.18 -3.01 11.73
N CYS A 86 -0.68 -2.19 12.33
CA CYS A 86 -0.89 -0.80 11.92
C CYS A 86 0.37 0.05 12.14
N ALA A 87 1.00 -0.05 13.31
CA ALA A 87 2.22 0.69 13.62
C ALA A 87 3.37 0.26 12.71
N GLY A 88 3.51 -1.04 12.42
CA GLY A 88 4.52 -1.56 11.51
C GLY A 88 4.39 -0.97 10.11
N TRP A 89 3.20 -1.02 9.52
CA TRP A 89 2.98 -0.48 8.17
C TRP A 89 2.94 1.04 8.09
N TRP A 90 2.55 1.73 9.17
CA TRP A 90 2.74 3.17 9.26
C TRP A 90 4.24 3.49 9.21
N VAL A 91 5.05 2.88 10.07
CA VAL A 91 6.51 3.11 10.08
C VAL A 91 7.12 2.79 8.72
N VAL A 92 6.81 1.63 8.15
CA VAL A 92 7.33 1.23 6.83
C VAL A 92 6.93 2.25 5.75
N GLY A 93 5.65 2.63 5.68
CA GLY A 93 5.17 3.62 4.72
C GLY A 93 5.89 4.96 4.87
N SER A 94 6.00 5.46 6.10
CA SER A 94 6.68 6.73 6.39
C SER A 94 8.17 6.67 6.06
N LEU A 95 8.83 5.53 6.26
CA LEU A 95 10.24 5.35 5.87
C LEU A 95 10.42 5.40 4.35
N PHE A 96 9.52 4.77 3.58
CA PHE A 96 9.54 4.87 2.12
C PHE A 96 9.34 6.31 1.63
N GLU A 97 8.41 7.02 2.26
CA GLU A 97 8.13 8.43 1.95
C GLU A 97 9.35 9.32 2.23
N ILE A 98 9.93 9.21 3.43
CA ILE A 98 11.13 9.97 3.82
C ILE A 98 12.32 9.63 2.91
N ALA A 99 12.46 8.36 2.52
CA ALA A 99 13.52 7.90 1.63
C ALA A 99 13.44 8.52 0.22
N GLN A 100 12.30 9.09 -0.19
CA GLN A 100 12.14 9.83 -1.44
C GLN A 100 12.50 11.32 -1.33
N SER A 101 12.96 11.80 -0.18
CA SER A 101 13.53 13.15 -0.08
C SER A 101 14.84 13.27 -0.86
N ASP A 102 15.05 14.37 -1.59
CA ASP A 102 16.17 14.54 -2.53
C ASP A 102 17.55 14.04 -2.03
N PRO A 103 17.99 14.38 -0.79
CA PRO A 103 19.29 13.95 -0.30
C PRO A 103 19.36 12.44 -0.05
N LEU A 104 18.27 11.84 0.42
CA LEU A 104 18.20 10.40 0.71
C LEU A 104 17.98 9.58 -0.56
N ALA A 105 17.10 10.04 -1.44
CA ALA A 105 16.80 9.37 -2.71
C ALA A 105 18.06 9.15 -3.54
N THR A 106 18.87 10.21 -3.70
CA THR A 106 20.15 10.13 -4.43
C THR A 106 21.13 9.18 -3.74
N THR A 107 21.28 9.30 -2.41
CA THR A 107 22.19 8.46 -1.63
C THR A 107 21.80 6.97 -1.70
N ILE A 108 20.50 6.66 -1.67
CA ILE A 108 20.00 5.30 -1.78
C ILE A 108 20.26 4.77 -3.19
N ALA A 109 19.90 5.54 -4.23
CA ALA A 109 20.09 5.15 -5.63
C ALA A 109 21.55 4.81 -5.96
N GLU A 110 22.51 5.60 -5.45
CA GLU A 110 23.95 5.34 -5.63
C GLU A 110 24.47 4.11 -4.89
N ARG A 111 23.76 3.66 -3.84
CA ARG A 111 24.14 2.50 -3.01
C ARG A 111 23.38 1.23 -3.36
N VAL A 112 22.44 1.28 -4.31
CA VAL A 112 21.75 0.09 -4.79
C VAL A 112 22.79 -0.87 -5.38
N PRO A 113 22.84 -2.14 -4.94
CA PRO A 113 23.79 -3.12 -5.48
C PRO A 113 23.59 -3.32 -6.98
N GLY A 114 24.69 -3.39 -7.74
CA GLY A 114 24.62 -3.53 -9.20
C GLY A 114 23.84 -4.76 -9.69
N TRP A 115 23.82 -5.85 -8.92
CA TRP A 115 23.06 -7.06 -9.25
C TRP A 115 21.54 -6.86 -9.25
N PHE A 116 21.03 -5.76 -8.70
CA PHE A 116 19.60 -5.42 -8.81
C PHE A 116 19.19 -5.22 -10.27
N ALA A 117 20.08 -4.69 -11.12
CA ALA A 117 19.81 -4.47 -12.54
C ALA A 117 19.54 -5.76 -13.32
N ASP A 118 20.01 -6.91 -12.81
CA ASP A 118 19.84 -8.21 -13.45
C ASP A 118 18.51 -8.89 -13.07
N TRP A 119 17.73 -8.31 -12.16
CA TRP A 119 16.49 -8.90 -11.65
C TRP A 119 15.25 -8.07 -12.05
N PRO A 120 14.23 -8.66 -12.71
CA PRO A 120 13.12 -7.98 -13.39
C PRO A 120 12.05 -7.31 -12.47
N ILE A 121 12.46 -6.89 -11.28
CA ILE A 121 11.66 -6.20 -10.26
C ILE A 121 12.55 -5.19 -9.51
N LEU A 122 13.82 -5.56 -9.32
CA LEU A 122 14.77 -4.80 -8.51
C LEU A 122 15.53 -3.75 -9.34
N ASP A 123 15.59 -3.92 -10.65
CA ASP A 123 16.17 -2.99 -11.61
C ASP A 123 15.53 -1.58 -11.56
N ASN A 124 14.26 -1.49 -11.14
CA ASN A 124 13.56 -0.21 -10.96
C ASN A 124 13.72 0.41 -9.57
N VAL A 125 14.43 -0.22 -8.63
CA VAL A 125 14.58 0.32 -7.26
C VAL A 125 15.20 1.73 -7.26
N PRO A 126 16.28 2.04 -8.01
CA PRO A 126 16.78 3.41 -8.11
C PRO A 126 15.73 4.36 -8.69
N GLY A 127 15.03 3.94 -9.74
CA GLY A 127 13.96 4.72 -10.38
C GLY A 127 12.82 5.06 -9.42
N TYR A 128 12.44 4.14 -8.54
CA TYR A 128 11.41 4.36 -7.52
C TYR A 128 11.76 5.51 -6.56
N PHE A 129 13.01 5.61 -6.13
CA PHE A 129 13.43 6.68 -5.21
C PHE A 129 13.64 8.01 -5.94
N ILE A 130 14.20 7.98 -7.15
CA ILE A 130 14.52 9.20 -7.93
C ILE A 130 13.28 9.83 -8.58
N ALA A 131 12.33 9.02 -9.03
CA ALA A 131 11.10 9.53 -9.64
C ALA A 131 10.01 9.87 -8.61
N GLY A 132 10.14 9.36 -7.38
CA GLY A 132 9.31 9.74 -6.25
C GLY A 132 9.70 11.11 -5.69
N HIS A 133 8.82 11.69 -4.89
CA HIS A 133 9.07 12.93 -4.18
C HIS A 133 8.48 12.82 -2.78
N PHE A 134 9.15 13.41 -1.80
CA PHE A 134 8.63 13.48 -0.44
C PHE A 134 7.48 14.48 -0.32
N ASP A 135 6.29 14.00 0.02
CA ASP A 135 5.08 14.77 0.16
C ASP A 135 4.46 14.58 1.56
N PHE A 136 4.37 15.67 2.32
CA PHE A 136 3.77 15.60 3.66
C PHE A 136 2.32 15.04 3.69
N PRO A 137 1.45 15.34 2.71
CA PRO A 137 0.12 14.73 2.66
C PRO A 137 0.16 13.19 2.56
N ASP A 138 1.21 12.59 2.01
CA ASP A 138 1.35 11.13 1.98
C ASP A 138 1.59 10.53 3.36
N LEU A 139 2.32 11.22 4.25
CA LEU A 139 2.42 10.82 5.66
C LEU A 139 1.06 10.82 6.36
N VAL A 140 0.21 11.80 6.04
CA VAL A 140 -1.16 11.87 6.56
C VAL A 140 -1.99 10.73 5.97
N SER A 141 -1.85 10.48 4.66
CA SER A 141 -2.52 9.39 3.93
C SER A 141 -2.20 8.02 4.51
N ILE A 142 -0.92 7.76 4.83
CA ILE A 142 -0.43 6.56 5.53
C ILE A 142 -1.12 6.43 6.89
N GLY A 143 -1.13 7.49 7.69
CA GLY A 143 -1.77 7.51 9.00
C GLY A 143 -3.27 7.18 8.92
N ILE A 144 -3.99 7.79 7.97
CA ILE A 144 -5.41 7.50 7.71
C ILE A 144 -5.59 6.04 7.29
N GLY A 145 -4.74 5.51 6.41
CA GLY A 145 -4.76 4.12 5.98
C GLY A 145 -4.61 3.14 7.15
N ALA A 146 -3.67 3.40 8.05
CA ALA A 146 -3.44 2.60 9.26
C ALA A 146 -4.65 2.65 10.21
N VAL A 147 -5.24 3.83 10.44
CA VAL A 147 -6.43 3.99 11.29
C VAL A 147 -7.64 3.27 10.70
N CYS A 148 -7.90 3.42 9.39
CA CYS A 148 -8.98 2.73 8.71
C CYS A 148 -8.79 1.20 8.76
N ALA A 149 -7.58 0.71 8.56
CA ALA A 149 -7.28 -0.72 8.68
C ALA A 149 -7.52 -1.23 10.11
N PHE A 150 -7.11 -0.47 11.13
CA PHE A 150 -7.39 -0.81 12.52
C PHE A 150 -8.89 -0.98 12.77
N VAL A 151 -9.71 -0.02 12.32
CA VAL A 151 -11.17 -0.09 12.47
C VAL A 151 -11.74 -1.35 11.79
N VAL A 152 -11.33 -1.65 10.56
CA VAL A 152 -11.79 -2.86 9.84
C VAL A 152 -11.39 -4.14 10.57
N ILE A 153 -10.16 -4.23 11.09
CA ILE A 153 -9.69 -5.37 11.86
C ILE A 153 -10.58 -5.56 13.10
N ARG A 154 -10.80 -4.51 13.88
CA ARG A 154 -11.64 -4.57 15.10
C ARG A 154 -13.07 -5.01 14.78
N LEU A 155 -13.71 -4.38 13.79
CA LEU A 155 -15.08 -4.73 13.39
C LEU A 155 -15.20 -6.18 12.87
N SER A 156 -14.17 -6.68 12.17
CA SER A 156 -14.15 -8.07 11.68
C SER A 156 -13.98 -9.10 12.79
N GLN A 157 -13.22 -8.75 13.84
CA GLN A 157 -12.99 -9.61 15.01
C GLN A 157 -14.21 -9.63 15.94
N ASP A 158 -14.83 -8.48 16.21
CA ASP A 158 -16.00 -8.38 17.09
C ASP A 158 -17.21 -9.14 16.50
N ARG A 159 -17.38 -9.14 15.17
CA ARG A 159 -18.38 -9.98 14.49
C ARG A 159 -18.15 -11.48 14.67
N SER A 160 -16.89 -11.90 14.84
CA SER A 160 -16.55 -13.31 15.01
C SER A 160 -16.89 -13.78 16.42
N SER A 161 -16.70 -12.93 17.44
CA SER A 161 -17.06 -13.27 18.84
C SER A 161 -18.56 -13.39 19.07
N VAL A 162 -19.40 -12.62 18.36
CA VAL A 162 -20.87 -12.73 18.48
C VAL A 162 -21.35 -14.08 17.92
N VAL A 163 -20.81 -14.51 16.78
CA VAL A 163 -21.19 -15.79 16.16
C VAL A 163 -20.78 -16.99 17.02
N GLU A 164 -19.66 -16.93 17.75
CA GLU A 164 -19.25 -18.02 18.65
C GLU A 164 -20.12 -18.17 19.91
N HIS A 165 -20.83 -17.12 20.34
CA HIS A 165 -21.74 -17.19 21.49
C HIS A 165 -23.15 -17.71 21.13
N ASP A 166 -23.55 -17.61 19.86
CA ASP A 166 -24.87 -18.03 19.39
C ASP A 166 -24.91 -19.48 18.86
N VAL A 167 -23.78 -20.21 18.91
CA VAL A 167 -23.64 -21.63 18.47
C VAL A 167 -23.36 -22.52 19.67
#